data_AF-A0A2G6THJ2-F1
#
_entry.id   AF-A0A2G6THJ2-F1
#
_cell.length_a   1.000
_cell.length_b   1.000
_cell.length_c   1.000
_cell.angle_alpha   90.00
_cell.angle_beta   90.00
_cell.angle_gamma   90.00
#
_symmetry.space_group_name_H-M   'P 1'
#
loop_
_entity.id
_entity.type
_entity.pdbx_description
1 polymer ?
#
loop_
_entity_poly.entity_id
_entity_poly.type
_entity_poly.pdbx_seq_one_letter_code
_entity_poly.pdbx_strand_id
1 'polypeptide(L)'
;MKYLSLTVLILIMSCAKKNESENLKTEVKTLKVETPIKLTDKSVKFLWREDAYDKELKDTVNTIFINKEYSKNISEPEKAALGFVASFIGSECDWDGEPNAKYDNLSCKINTALNIGYQCSEEHLNFLRKWFKNDKKQLERLKDCSAVPFTASVQNTFDYINVVTKGDTIKITFKANGINMRSEKSWSYKEEDTFVLKKDNLVLVKSKESESESH
;
A
#
# COMPACT_ATOMS: atom_id res chain seq x y z
N MET A 1 -51.05 5.73 41.26
CA MET A 1 -51.22 5.93 42.72
C MET A 1 -51.10 4.59 43.42
N LYS A 2 -50.29 4.55 44.50
CA LYS A 2 -50.22 3.56 45.60
C LYS A 2 -49.59 2.20 45.26
N TYR A 3 -48.31 2.00 45.59
CA TYR A 3 -47.71 1.50 46.87
C TYR A 3 -47.71 -0.04 46.91
N LEU A 4 -46.53 -0.66 46.81
CA LEU A 4 -45.58 -0.95 47.91
C LEU A 4 -45.91 -2.30 48.57
N SER A 5 -45.05 -3.30 48.37
CA SER A 5 -44.71 -4.23 49.46
C SER A 5 -43.28 -4.71 49.29
N LEU A 6 -42.60 -4.65 50.43
CA LEU A 6 -41.19 -4.81 50.70
C LEU A 6 -41.08 -6.11 51.51
N THR A 7 -40.22 -7.04 51.13
CA THR A 7 -39.68 -8.03 52.08
C THR A 7 -38.23 -8.33 51.78
N VAL A 8 -37.47 -8.37 52.88
CA VAL A 8 -36.03 -8.25 53.02
C VAL A 8 -35.43 -9.63 53.33
N LEU A 9 -34.31 -9.93 52.64
CA LEU A 9 -33.06 -10.56 53.08
C LEU A 9 -33.06 -11.72 54.10
N ILE A 10 -32.45 -12.86 53.72
CA ILE A 10 -31.65 -13.69 54.64
C ILE A 10 -30.35 -14.15 53.94
N LEU A 11 -29.22 -13.86 54.60
CA LEU A 11 -27.86 -14.32 54.31
C LEU A 11 -27.68 -15.81 54.58
N ILE A 12 -26.85 -16.49 53.77
CA ILE A 12 -26.03 -17.61 54.24
C ILE A 12 -24.57 -17.42 53.82
N MET A 13 -23.72 -17.38 54.85
CA MET A 13 -22.27 -17.46 54.78
C MET A 13 -21.83 -18.78 54.14
N SER A 14 -20.78 -18.73 53.31
CA SER A 14 -19.76 -19.77 53.31
C SER A 14 -18.40 -19.14 53.03
N CYS A 15 -17.55 -19.18 54.05
CA CYS A 15 -16.13 -18.91 53.97
C CYS A 15 -15.37 -20.15 53.47
N ALA A 16 -14.14 -19.89 53.00
CA ALA A 16 -13.04 -20.81 52.66
C ALA A 16 -12.92 -21.13 51.15
N LYS A 17 -11.78 -20.94 50.49
CA LYS A 17 -10.38 -20.94 50.96
C LYS A 17 -9.56 -19.82 50.31
N LYS A 18 -8.65 -19.30 51.15
CA LYS A 18 -7.54 -18.40 50.86
C LYS A 18 -6.49 -19.16 50.03
N ASN A 19 -6.26 -18.75 48.79
CA ASN A 19 -5.05 -19.07 48.05
C ASN A 19 -4.31 -17.76 47.76
N GLU A 20 -3.17 -17.65 48.44
CA GLU A 20 -1.92 -17.00 48.04
C GLU A 20 -1.97 -15.86 47.01
N SER A 21 -1.61 -14.67 47.48
CA SER A 21 -1.28 -13.52 46.66
C SER A 21 0.05 -13.74 45.94
N GLU A 22 0.00 -14.13 44.67
CA GLU A 22 1.11 -13.85 43.76
C GLU A 22 1.08 -12.36 43.42
N ASN A 23 2.15 -11.67 43.84
CA ASN A 23 2.45 -10.29 43.45
C ASN A 23 2.73 -10.25 41.93
N LEU A 24 1.70 -10.16 41.10
CA LEU A 24 1.87 -9.61 39.75
C LEU A 24 2.03 -8.10 39.87
N LYS A 25 3.29 -7.65 39.98
CA LYS A 25 3.66 -6.30 39.57
C LYS A 25 3.45 -6.20 38.06
N THR A 26 2.22 -5.95 37.65
CA THR A 26 1.91 -5.56 36.28
C THR A 26 2.52 -4.18 36.08
N GLU A 27 3.71 -4.16 35.49
CA GLU A 27 4.34 -2.98 34.96
C GLU A 27 3.35 -2.38 33.95
N VAL A 28 2.63 -1.34 34.37
CA VAL A 28 1.78 -0.55 33.49
C VAL A 28 2.72 0.13 32.51
N LYS A 29 2.98 -0.54 31.38
CA LYS A 29 3.61 0.07 30.22
C LYS A 29 2.78 1.29 29.89
N THR A 30 3.31 2.46 30.23
CA THR A 30 2.77 3.74 29.83
C THR A 30 2.62 3.68 28.32
N LEU A 31 1.37 3.68 27.84
CA LEU A 31 1.07 3.76 26.41
C LEU A 31 1.85 4.96 25.87
N LYS A 32 2.89 4.70 25.08
CA LYS A 32 3.59 5.75 24.36
C LYS A 32 2.52 6.44 23.54
N VAL A 33 2.23 7.69 23.87
CA VAL A 33 1.38 8.55 23.04
C VAL A 33 2.12 8.69 21.72
N GLU A 34 1.70 7.89 20.73
CA GLU A 34 2.28 7.93 19.40
C GLU A 34 2.09 9.35 18.86
N THR A 35 3.20 9.99 18.53
CA THR A 35 3.18 11.33 17.97
C THR A 35 2.40 11.27 16.67
N PRO A 36 1.38 12.12 16.46
CA PRO A 36 0.57 12.06 15.25
C PRO A 36 1.48 12.27 14.03
N ILE A 37 1.38 11.36 13.07
CA ILE A 37 2.13 11.42 11.82
C ILE A 37 1.69 12.67 11.07
N LYS A 38 2.63 13.57 10.78
CA LYS A 38 2.38 14.78 10.01
C LYS A 38 3.01 14.66 8.64
N LEU A 39 2.21 14.92 7.62
CA LEU A 39 2.67 15.02 6.25
C LEU A 39 3.20 16.42 5.96
N THR A 40 4.10 16.51 4.98
CA THR A 40 4.64 17.79 4.49
C THR A 40 4.09 18.04 3.11
N ASP A 41 3.54 19.24 2.91
CA ASP A 41 3.01 19.67 1.62
C ASP A 41 4.10 19.66 0.54
N LYS A 42 3.83 18.98 -0.58
CA LYS A 42 4.74 18.91 -1.73
C LYS A 42 4.04 18.42 -3.00
N SER A 43 4.71 18.63 -4.12
CA SER A 43 4.35 18.09 -5.42
C SER A 43 5.61 17.56 -6.10
N VAL A 44 5.61 16.28 -6.46
CA VAL A 44 6.80 15.59 -7.00
C VAL A 44 6.39 14.69 -8.17
N LYS A 45 7.15 14.75 -9.26
CA LYS A 45 7.13 13.72 -10.31
C LYS A 45 7.95 12.54 -9.82
N PHE A 46 7.30 11.46 -9.43
CA PHE A 46 7.94 10.27 -8.89
C PHE A 46 8.55 9.42 -10.00
N LEU A 47 7.78 9.20 -11.07
CA LEU A 47 8.13 8.33 -12.19
C LEU A 47 7.82 9.04 -13.50
N TRP A 48 8.69 8.87 -14.49
CA TRP A 48 8.44 9.32 -15.86
C TRP A 48 9.20 8.48 -16.89
N ARG A 49 8.76 8.55 -18.14
CA ARG A 49 9.45 7.96 -19.28
C ARG A 49 10.19 9.02 -20.10
N GLU A 50 11.39 8.69 -20.52
CA GLU A 50 12.24 9.50 -21.41
C GLU A 50 13.09 8.56 -22.28
N ASP A 51 13.44 9.03 -23.49
CA ASP A 51 14.30 8.28 -24.40
C ASP A 51 15.74 8.31 -23.88
N ALA A 52 16.34 7.12 -23.73
CA ALA A 52 17.69 6.95 -23.24
C ALA A 52 18.44 5.90 -24.06
N TYR A 53 19.71 6.16 -24.31
CA TYR A 53 20.57 5.20 -25.01
C TYR A 53 20.85 3.99 -24.11
N ASP A 54 20.42 2.82 -24.56
CA ASP A 54 20.74 1.55 -23.94
C ASP A 54 21.98 0.95 -24.61
N LYS A 55 23.02 0.70 -23.81
CA LYS A 55 24.32 0.22 -24.30
C LYS A 55 24.28 -1.24 -24.75
N GLU A 56 23.40 -2.05 -24.17
CA GLU A 56 23.28 -3.48 -24.46
C GLU A 56 22.55 -3.67 -25.79
N LEU A 57 21.46 -2.92 -25.98
CA LEU A 57 20.69 -2.90 -27.22
C LEU A 57 21.33 -2.05 -28.32
N LYS A 58 22.30 -1.20 -27.95
CA LYS A 58 22.98 -0.24 -28.83
C LYS A 58 22.02 0.71 -29.55
N ASP A 59 20.91 1.02 -28.92
CA ASP A 59 19.84 1.85 -29.48
C ASP A 59 19.23 2.76 -28.41
N THR A 60 18.44 3.74 -28.83
CA THR A 60 17.65 4.58 -27.94
C THR A 60 16.33 3.89 -27.62
N VAL A 61 16.08 3.67 -26.34
CA VAL A 61 14.85 3.05 -25.86
C VAL A 61 14.13 3.96 -24.89
N ASN A 62 12.80 3.88 -24.90
CA ASN A 62 11.98 4.65 -23.99
C ASN A 62 12.03 4.04 -22.58
N THR A 63 12.76 4.69 -21.68
CA THR A 63 13.17 4.14 -20.38
C THR A 63 12.37 4.79 -19.25
N ILE A 64 11.99 4.00 -18.23
CA ILE A 64 11.44 4.56 -16.99
C ILE A 64 12.55 5.14 -16.11
N PHE A 65 12.32 6.36 -15.62
CA PHE A 65 13.10 7.01 -14.59
C PHE A 65 12.29 7.12 -13.29
N ILE A 66 12.97 6.93 -12.16
CA ILE A 66 12.41 7.13 -10.82
C ILE A 66 13.20 8.24 -10.12
N ASN A 67 12.48 9.13 -9.44
CA ASN A 67 13.05 10.17 -8.59
C ASN A 67 13.70 9.55 -7.33
N LYS A 68 14.98 9.20 -7.45
CA LYS A 68 15.76 8.55 -6.37
C LYS A 68 15.88 9.41 -5.11
N GLU A 69 15.94 10.73 -5.25
CA GLU A 69 16.02 11.64 -4.10
C GLU A 69 14.72 11.62 -3.30
N TYR A 70 13.58 11.68 -3.99
CA TYR A 70 12.28 11.54 -3.36
C TYR A 70 12.11 10.15 -2.73
N SER A 71 12.48 9.06 -3.44
CA SER A 71 12.42 7.70 -2.90
C SER A 71 13.17 7.52 -1.58
N LYS A 72 14.32 8.18 -1.40
CA LYS A 72 15.11 8.11 -0.16
C LYS A 72 14.45 8.85 1.01
N ASN A 73 13.69 9.91 0.71
CA ASN A 73 13.14 10.83 1.70
C ASN A 73 11.60 10.76 1.79
N ILE A 74 10.98 9.79 1.12
CA ILE A 74 9.53 9.61 1.09
C ILE A 74 9.02 9.26 2.49
N SER A 75 7.91 9.88 2.90
CA SER A 75 7.28 9.50 4.16
C SER A 75 6.61 8.13 4.04
N GLU A 76 6.48 7.42 5.16
CA GLU A 76 5.85 6.10 5.14
C GLU A 76 4.40 6.08 4.61
N PRO A 77 3.52 7.06 4.91
CA PRO A 77 2.20 7.11 4.30
C PRO A 77 2.24 7.34 2.77
N GLU A 78 3.15 8.18 2.28
CA GLU A 78 3.31 8.39 0.83
C GLU A 78 3.84 7.14 0.13
N LYS A 79 4.79 6.46 0.78
CA LYS A 79 5.33 5.17 0.34
C LYS A 79 4.22 4.12 0.23
N ALA A 80 3.32 4.07 1.22
CA ALA A 80 2.19 3.15 1.23
C ALA A 80 1.14 3.47 0.17
N ALA A 81 0.78 4.75 -0.01
CA ALA A 81 -0.14 5.17 -1.07
C ALA A 81 0.40 4.82 -2.46
N LEU A 82 1.68 5.08 -2.69
CA LEU A 82 2.34 4.81 -3.97
C LEU A 82 2.56 3.31 -4.23
N GLY A 83 2.99 2.56 -3.21
CA GLY A 83 3.13 1.10 -3.29
C GLY A 83 1.79 0.40 -3.54
N PHE A 84 0.71 0.92 -2.96
CA PHE A 84 -0.65 0.45 -3.23
C PHE A 84 -1.02 0.59 -4.71
N VAL A 85 -0.79 1.77 -5.32
CA VAL A 85 -1.04 1.99 -6.75
C VAL A 85 -0.17 1.07 -7.62
N ALA A 86 1.11 0.96 -7.29
CA ALA A 86 2.06 0.12 -8.02
C ALA A 86 1.68 -1.37 -8.01
N SER A 87 0.98 -1.83 -6.97
CA SER A 87 0.58 -3.23 -6.79
C SER A 87 -0.32 -3.77 -7.92
N PHE A 88 -1.05 -2.91 -8.61
CA PHE A 88 -2.06 -3.32 -9.60
C PHE A 88 -1.64 -3.13 -11.05
N ILE A 89 -0.58 -2.37 -11.29
CA ILE A 89 -0.07 -2.13 -12.64
C ILE A 89 1.18 -2.98 -12.86
N GLY A 90 2.06 -3.08 -11.87
CA GLY A 90 3.39 -3.62 -12.09
C GLY A 90 4.21 -2.66 -12.98
N SER A 91 5.49 -2.52 -12.70
CA SER A 91 6.34 -1.64 -13.49
C SER A 91 7.75 -2.19 -13.55
N GLU A 92 8.14 -2.59 -14.76
CA GLU A 92 9.47 -3.15 -15.07
C GLU A 92 9.88 -4.19 -14.03
N CYS A 93 9.11 -5.30 -14.01
CA CYS A 93 9.26 -6.38 -13.06
C CYS A 93 10.08 -7.52 -13.66
N ASP A 94 11.20 -7.84 -13.02
CA ASP A 94 12.07 -8.93 -13.42
C ASP A 94 12.45 -9.83 -12.24
N TRP A 95 12.91 -11.03 -12.54
CA TRP A 95 13.27 -12.03 -11.53
C TRP A 95 14.62 -11.69 -10.90
N ASP A 96 14.64 -11.63 -9.57
CA ASP A 96 15.89 -11.59 -8.80
C ASP A 96 16.39 -13.02 -8.59
N GLY A 97 17.20 -13.49 -9.54
CA GLY A 97 17.64 -14.88 -9.64
C GLY A 97 16.65 -15.77 -10.39
N GLU A 98 16.67 -17.07 -10.09
CA GLU A 98 15.85 -18.05 -10.81
C GLU A 98 14.35 -17.86 -10.51
N PRO A 99 13.47 -17.87 -11.54
CA PRO A 99 12.04 -17.84 -11.34
C PRO A 99 11.55 -18.96 -10.42
N ASN A 100 10.58 -18.65 -9.55
CA ASN A 100 10.02 -19.64 -8.64
C ASN A 100 8.49 -19.59 -8.58
N ALA A 101 7.88 -20.71 -8.14
CA ALA A 101 6.43 -20.87 -8.11
C ALA A 101 5.71 -19.99 -7.07
N LYS A 102 6.45 -19.42 -6.11
CA LYS A 102 5.90 -18.49 -5.11
C LYS A 102 5.89 -17.04 -5.58
N TYR A 103 6.58 -16.74 -6.68
CA TYR A 103 6.74 -15.38 -7.22
C TYR A 103 7.30 -14.37 -6.20
N ASP A 104 7.98 -14.88 -5.16
CA ASP A 104 8.46 -14.07 -4.03
C ASP A 104 9.82 -13.40 -4.30
N ASN A 105 10.40 -13.57 -5.49
CA ASN A 105 11.60 -12.89 -5.98
C ASN A 105 11.34 -12.04 -7.23
N LEU A 106 10.09 -11.64 -7.48
CA LEU A 106 9.77 -10.74 -8.59
C LEU A 106 10.02 -9.28 -8.19
N SER A 107 11.12 -8.71 -8.66
CA SER A 107 11.57 -7.36 -8.37
C SER A 107 11.02 -6.36 -9.37
N CYS A 108 10.08 -5.52 -8.95
CA CYS A 108 9.59 -4.39 -9.73
C CYS A 108 10.33 -3.11 -9.35
N LYS A 109 10.67 -2.30 -10.35
CA LYS A 109 11.47 -1.09 -10.18
C LYS A 109 10.92 -0.11 -9.14
N ILE A 110 9.59 0.04 -9.07
CA ILE A 110 8.93 0.89 -8.05
C ILE A 110 9.12 0.29 -6.65
N ASN A 111 8.86 -1.00 -6.47
CA ASN A 111 8.98 -1.67 -5.18
C ASN A 111 10.41 -1.61 -4.63
N THR A 112 11.40 -1.85 -5.50
CA THR A 112 12.82 -1.69 -5.16
C THR A 112 13.13 -0.25 -4.75
N ALA A 113 12.65 0.74 -5.51
CA ALA A 113 12.90 2.15 -5.20
C ALA A 113 12.24 2.60 -3.88
N LEU A 114 11.11 2.00 -3.51
CA LEU A 114 10.41 2.28 -2.26
C LEU A 114 10.92 1.45 -1.08
N ASN A 115 11.75 0.43 -1.35
CA ASN A 115 12.23 -0.54 -0.38
C ASN A 115 11.08 -1.19 0.43
N ILE A 116 10.13 -1.79 -0.29
CA ILE A 116 8.92 -2.43 0.27
C ILE A 116 8.84 -3.93 -0.05
N GLY A 117 9.98 -4.57 -0.35
CA GLY A 117 10.05 -5.99 -0.73
C GLY A 117 9.62 -6.27 -2.17
N TYR A 118 9.63 -7.56 -2.56
CA TYR A 118 9.25 -8.01 -3.90
C TYR A 118 7.75 -7.89 -4.17
N GLN A 119 7.36 -7.81 -5.44
CA GLN A 119 5.96 -7.66 -5.85
C GLN A 119 5.08 -8.78 -5.31
N CYS A 120 3.97 -8.39 -4.68
CA CYS A 120 3.03 -9.28 -3.99
C CYS A 120 3.62 -10.27 -2.96
N SER A 121 4.89 -10.09 -2.55
CA SER A 121 5.50 -10.87 -1.46
C SER A 121 4.81 -10.58 -0.12
N GLU A 122 5.02 -11.45 0.87
CA GLU A 122 4.47 -11.24 2.21
C GLU A 122 4.99 -9.94 2.85
N GLU A 123 6.27 -9.59 2.66
CA GLU A 123 6.83 -8.33 3.13
C GLU A 123 6.08 -7.12 2.55
N HIS A 124 5.89 -7.11 1.23
CA HIS A 124 5.17 -6.06 0.53
C HIS A 124 3.71 -5.95 0.97
N LEU A 125 3.00 -7.08 1.00
CA LEU A 125 1.59 -7.08 1.37
C LEU A 125 1.38 -6.72 2.84
N ASN A 126 2.27 -7.16 3.74
CA ASN A 126 2.18 -6.80 5.16
C ASN A 126 2.48 -5.32 5.40
N PHE A 127 3.43 -4.75 4.66
CA PHE A 127 3.67 -3.31 4.66
C PHE A 127 2.39 -2.54 4.29
N LEU A 128 1.74 -2.90 3.18
CA LEU A 128 0.51 -2.23 2.75
C LEU A 128 -0.66 -2.47 3.72
N ARG A 129 -0.91 -3.70 4.16
CA ARG A 129 -2.00 -4.04 5.08
C ARG A 129 -1.93 -3.26 6.40
N LYS A 130 -0.72 -2.97 6.89
CA LYS A 130 -0.54 -2.12 8.09
C LYS A 130 -1.13 -0.72 7.89
N TRP A 131 -0.94 -0.13 6.71
CA TRP A 131 -1.43 1.21 6.39
C TRP A 131 -2.92 1.23 6.06
N PHE A 132 -3.46 0.18 5.44
CA PHE A 132 -4.88 0.10 5.06
C PHE A 132 -5.72 -0.71 6.05
N LYS A 133 -5.23 -0.97 7.28
CA LYS A 133 -5.84 -1.87 8.27
C LYS A 133 -7.31 -1.60 8.60
N ASN A 134 -7.77 -0.36 8.45
CA ASN A 134 -9.16 0.05 8.67
C ASN A 134 -9.97 0.25 7.39
N ASP A 135 -9.35 0.11 6.22
CA ASP A 135 -9.99 0.23 4.90
C ASP A 135 -10.25 -1.15 4.29
N LYS A 136 -11.33 -1.80 4.76
CA LYS A 136 -11.69 -3.16 4.36
C LYS A 136 -11.78 -3.35 2.84
N LYS A 137 -12.24 -2.33 2.11
CA LYS A 137 -12.35 -2.39 0.64
C LYS A 137 -10.98 -2.56 0.00
N GLN A 138 -9.99 -1.79 0.45
CA GLN A 138 -8.64 -1.86 -0.12
C GLN A 138 -7.88 -3.09 0.37
N LEU A 139 -8.14 -3.56 1.60
CA LEU A 139 -7.60 -4.84 2.07
C LEU A 139 -8.09 -6.02 1.22
N GLU A 140 -9.36 -5.99 0.78
CA GLU A 140 -9.88 -6.99 -0.15
C GLU A 140 -9.19 -6.88 -1.51
N ARG A 141 -9.10 -5.66 -2.06
CA ARG A 141 -8.42 -5.41 -3.34
C ARG A 141 -6.97 -5.88 -3.34
N LEU A 142 -6.24 -5.75 -2.22
CA LEU A 142 -4.85 -6.24 -2.12
C LEU A 142 -4.72 -7.75 -2.29
N LYS A 143 -5.80 -8.54 -2.19
CA LYS A 143 -5.77 -9.97 -2.51
C LYS A 143 -5.65 -10.23 -4.00
N ASP A 144 -6.03 -9.26 -4.84
CA ASP A 144 -5.90 -9.32 -6.30
C ASP A 144 -4.50 -8.88 -6.79
N CYS A 145 -3.56 -8.64 -5.87
CA CYS A 145 -2.17 -8.36 -6.22
C CYS A 145 -1.63 -9.50 -7.07
N SER A 146 -1.32 -9.21 -8.33
CA SER A 146 -0.80 -10.18 -9.27
C SER A 146 0.68 -9.90 -9.55
N ALA A 147 1.50 -10.92 -9.39
CA ALA A 147 2.92 -10.88 -9.75
C ALA A 147 3.05 -11.16 -11.26
N VAL A 148 3.06 -10.11 -12.07
CA VAL A 148 3.16 -10.19 -13.53
C VAL A 148 4.62 -9.97 -13.95
N PRO A 149 5.37 -11.00 -14.36
CA PRO A 149 6.75 -10.84 -14.82
C PRO A 149 6.80 -10.21 -16.21
N PHE A 150 7.97 -9.66 -16.59
CA PHE A 150 8.21 -9.09 -17.92
C PHE A 150 7.96 -10.08 -19.09
N THR A 151 7.95 -11.38 -18.84
CA THR A 151 7.64 -12.42 -19.85
C THR A 151 6.15 -12.70 -20.04
N ALA A 152 5.26 -12.06 -19.28
CA ALA A 152 3.83 -12.26 -19.38
C ALA A 152 3.25 -11.72 -20.70
N SER A 153 2.22 -12.41 -21.23
CA SER A 153 1.57 -12.03 -22.51
C SER A 153 0.70 -10.77 -22.42
N VAL A 154 0.33 -10.37 -21.21
CA VAL A 154 -0.34 -9.11 -20.91
C VAL A 154 0.61 -8.31 -20.04
N GLN A 155 0.91 -7.09 -20.47
CA GLN A 155 1.78 -6.18 -19.74
C GLN A 155 1.07 -4.87 -19.48
N ASN A 156 1.33 -4.30 -18.32
CA ASN A 156 0.98 -2.94 -17.98
C ASN A 156 2.24 -2.20 -17.54
N THR A 157 2.25 -0.89 -17.76
CA THR A 157 3.31 -0.01 -17.29
C THR A 157 2.80 1.40 -17.08
N PHE A 158 3.50 2.17 -16.25
CA PHE A 158 3.30 3.61 -16.14
C PHE A 158 4.04 4.38 -17.22
N ASP A 159 3.45 5.50 -17.65
CA ASP A 159 4.14 6.59 -18.35
C ASP A 159 4.68 7.64 -17.39
N TYR A 160 3.86 7.99 -16.40
CA TYR A 160 4.25 8.88 -15.33
C TYR A 160 3.46 8.58 -14.07
N ILE A 161 4.04 9.00 -12.94
CA ILE A 161 3.36 9.09 -11.66
C ILE A 161 3.74 10.42 -11.01
N ASN A 162 2.73 11.22 -10.66
CA ASN A 162 2.87 12.43 -9.85
C ASN A 162 2.28 12.19 -8.47
N VAL A 163 2.99 12.65 -7.44
CA VAL A 163 2.55 12.63 -6.05
C VAL A 163 2.35 14.05 -5.57
N VAL A 164 1.17 14.34 -5.03
CA VAL A 164 0.84 15.63 -4.41
C VAL A 164 0.34 15.39 -3.00
N THR A 165 1.04 15.94 -2.02
CA THR A 165 0.66 15.88 -0.62
C THR A 165 0.24 17.26 -0.15
N LYS A 166 -0.92 17.36 0.51
CA LYS A 166 -1.45 18.59 1.09
C LYS A 166 -2.21 18.28 2.38
N GLY A 167 -1.71 18.77 3.51
CA GLY A 167 -2.21 18.38 4.83
C GLY A 167 -2.26 16.85 4.95
N ASP A 168 -3.39 16.31 5.36
CA ASP A 168 -3.57 14.85 5.52
C ASP A 168 -3.90 14.10 4.21
N THR A 169 -3.88 14.79 3.06
CA THR A 169 -4.27 14.22 1.76
C THR A 169 -3.04 13.91 0.92
N ILE A 170 -3.00 12.70 0.36
CA ILE A 170 -2.02 12.27 -0.63
C ILE A 170 -2.78 11.95 -1.90
N LYS A 171 -2.41 12.61 -2.99
CA LYS A 171 -2.98 12.40 -4.32
C LYS A 171 -1.91 11.79 -5.22
N ILE A 172 -2.25 10.67 -5.83
CA ILE A 172 -1.43 10.01 -6.84
C ILE A 172 -2.14 10.18 -8.18
N THR A 173 -1.48 10.81 -9.14
CA THR A 173 -1.99 10.95 -10.51
C THR A 173 -1.04 10.27 -11.45
N PHE A 174 -1.53 9.33 -12.26
CA PHE A 174 -0.69 8.56 -13.16
C PHE A 174 -1.34 8.38 -14.53
N LYS A 175 -0.51 8.07 -15.51
CA LYS A 175 -0.93 7.49 -16.79
C LYS A 175 -0.34 6.11 -16.89
N ALA A 176 -1.16 5.15 -17.26
CA ALA A 176 -0.76 3.78 -17.50
C ALA A 176 -1.18 3.34 -18.89
N ASN A 177 -0.41 2.42 -19.45
CA ASN A 177 -0.74 1.75 -20.69
C ASN A 177 -0.57 0.26 -20.50
N GLY A 178 -1.33 -0.52 -21.25
CA GLY A 178 -1.15 -1.96 -21.32
C GLY A 178 -1.28 -2.49 -22.73
N ILE A 179 -0.74 -3.68 -22.92
CA ILE A 179 -0.78 -4.41 -24.18
C ILE A 179 -1.07 -5.88 -23.90
N ASN A 180 -1.90 -6.47 -24.74
CA ASN A 180 -2.10 -7.91 -24.81
C ASN A 180 -1.51 -8.40 -26.12
N MET A 181 -0.33 -9.03 -26.03
CA MET A 181 0.40 -9.53 -27.19
C MET A 181 -0.35 -10.66 -27.93
N ARG A 182 -1.29 -11.36 -27.27
CA ARG A 182 -2.07 -12.44 -27.91
C ARG A 182 -3.20 -11.92 -28.77
N SER A 183 -3.80 -10.79 -28.39
CA SER A 183 -4.93 -10.19 -29.12
C SER A 183 -4.54 -8.94 -29.90
N GLU A 184 -3.28 -8.54 -29.84
CA GLU A 184 -2.74 -7.30 -30.44
C GLU A 184 -3.50 -6.04 -29.99
N LYS A 185 -4.16 -6.09 -28.83
CA LYS A 185 -4.89 -4.96 -28.26
C LYS A 185 -4.00 -4.18 -27.32
N SER A 186 -4.11 -2.86 -27.37
CA SER A 186 -3.50 -1.97 -26.40
C SER A 186 -4.53 -1.06 -25.75
N TRP A 187 -4.22 -0.55 -24.57
CA TRP A 187 -5.04 0.43 -23.88
C TRP A 187 -4.18 1.46 -23.18
N SER A 188 -4.74 2.65 -22.99
CA SER A 188 -4.14 3.75 -22.24
C SER A 188 -5.22 4.43 -21.40
N TYR A 189 -4.87 4.80 -20.17
CA TYR A 189 -5.76 5.54 -19.29
C TYR A 189 -4.98 6.41 -18.31
N LYS A 190 -5.67 7.41 -17.76
CA LYS A 190 -5.19 8.24 -16.65
C LYS A 190 -6.04 7.96 -15.43
N GLU A 191 -5.41 7.93 -14.26
CA GLU A 191 -6.13 7.76 -13.01
C GLU A 191 -5.61 8.75 -11.96
N GLU A 192 -6.54 9.22 -11.13
CA GLU A 192 -6.26 10.01 -9.93
C GLU A 192 -6.82 9.31 -8.71
N ASP A 193 -5.92 8.85 -7.84
CA ASP A 193 -6.24 8.28 -6.54
C ASP A 193 -5.99 9.30 -5.42
N THR A 194 -6.97 9.44 -4.53
CA THR A 194 -6.90 10.33 -3.37
C THR A 194 -6.98 9.52 -2.08
N PHE A 195 -5.89 9.54 -1.32
CA PHE A 195 -5.75 8.92 -0.03
C PHE A 195 -5.83 9.97 1.07
N VAL A 196 -6.44 9.61 2.20
CA VAL A 196 -6.47 10.45 3.40
C VAL A 196 -5.81 9.71 4.55
N LEU A 197 -4.81 10.33 5.17
CA LEU A 197 -4.18 9.88 6.39
C LEU A 197 -5.10 10.18 7.58
N LYS A 198 -5.42 9.15 8.35
CA LYS A 198 -6.19 9.24 9.59
C LYS A 198 -5.38 8.60 10.71
N LYS A 199 -4.67 9.43 11.47
CA LYS A 199 -3.69 9.02 12.51
C LYS A 199 -2.55 8.18 11.92
N ASP A 200 -2.74 6.87 11.85
CA ASP A 200 -1.76 5.85 11.48
C ASP A 200 -2.30 4.90 10.38
N ASN A 201 -3.33 5.34 9.66
CA ASN A 201 -4.01 4.56 8.63
C ASN A 201 -4.33 5.43 7.40
N LEU A 202 -4.22 4.85 6.20
CA LEU A 202 -4.67 5.42 4.94
C LEU A 202 -6.05 4.88 4.56
N VAL A 203 -6.87 5.77 3.99
CA VAL A 203 -8.14 5.41 3.37
C VAL A 203 -8.13 5.94 1.94
N LEU A 204 -8.41 5.08 0.96
CA LEU A 204 -8.62 5.53 -0.43
C LEU A 204 -10.04 6.08 -0.54
N VAL A 205 -10.18 7.41 -0.57
CA VAL A 205 -11.49 8.07 -0.53
C VAL A 205 -12.07 8.33 -1.92
N LYS A 206 -11.22 8.34 -2.95
CA LYS A 206 -11.63 8.57 -4.34
C LYS A 206 -10.61 7.98 -5.28
N SER A 207 -11.09 7.27 -6.30
CA SER A 207 -10.36 6.92 -7.51
C SER A 207 -11.16 7.48 -8.69
N LYS A 208 -10.49 8.13 -9.63
CA LYS A 208 -11.09 8.64 -10.86
C LYS A 208 -10.21 8.22 -12.04
N GLU A 209 -10.66 7.17 -12.73
CA GLU A 209 -10.10 6.76 -14.01
C GLU A 209 -10.72 7.59 -15.15
N SER A 210 -9.94 7.86 -16.20
CA SER A 210 -10.46 8.33 -17.48
C SER A 210 -11.11 7.16 -18.23
N GLU A 211 -11.91 7.46 -19.25
CA GLU A 211 -12.25 6.41 -20.22
C GLU A 211 -10.95 5.86 -20.83
N SER A 212 -10.88 4.54 -20.95
CA SER A 212 -9.74 3.86 -21.56
C SER A 212 -9.78 4.06 -23.07
N GLU A 213 -8.69 4.54 -23.64
CA GLU A 213 -8.50 4.55 -25.09
C GLU A 213 -7.96 3.17 -25.50
N SER A 214 -8.70 2.43 -26.33
CA SER A 214 -8.27 1.13 -26.87
C SER A 214 -7.83 1.27 -28.32
N HIS A 215 -6.68 0.71 -28.67
CA HIS A 215 -6.17 0.65 -30.04
C HIS A 215 -5.97 -0.79 -30.49
#